data_AF-A0A8R1ICF4-F1
#
_entry.id   AF-A0A8R1ICF4-F1
#
_cell.length_a   1.000
_cell.length_b   1.000
_cell.length_c   1.000
_cell.angle_alpha   90.00
_cell.angle_beta   90.00
_cell.angle_gamma   90.00
#
_symmetry.space_group_name_H-M   'P 1'
#
loop_
_entity.id
_entity.type
_entity.pdbx_description
1 polymer ?
#
loop_
_entity_poly.entity_id
_entity_poly.type
_entity_poly.pdbx_seq_one_letter_code
_entity_poly.pdbx_strand_id
1 'polypeptide(L)' 'MNFKQKGAEYECNGKLDNFRLEFANYSQRWQGALATVIEEQGKEVWGCVWRMPNEYSDSLDEQEKGYHRLMG' A
#
# COMPACT_ATOMS: atom_id res chain seq x y z
N MET A 1 -12.22 13.99 4.45
CA MET A 1 -11.91 12.57 4.14
C MET A 1 -11.64 11.89 5.47
N ASN A 2 -12.40 10.86 5.85
CA ASN A 2 -12.19 10.14 7.11
C ASN A 2 -11.22 8.98 6.86
N PHE A 3 -9.94 9.17 7.20
CA PHE A 3 -8.98 8.07 7.19
C PHE A 3 -9.28 7.13 8.37
N LYS A 4 -9.26 5.81 8.13
CA LYS A 4 -9.36 4.83 9.22
C LYS A 4 -8.21 4.97 10.22
N GLN A 5 -7.03 5.36 9.72
CA GLN A 5 -5.85 5.61 10.53
C GLN A 5 -5.84 7.07 11.01
N LYS A 6 -6.31 7.27 12.25
CA LYS A 6 -6.26 8.56 12.93
C LYS A 6 -4.81 8.77 13.42
N GLY A 7 -3.99 9.42 12.62
CA GLY A 7 -2.56 9.63 12.91
C GLY A 7 -1.65 9.62 11.69
N ALA A 8 -2.19 9.37 10.49
CA ALA A 8 -1.44 9.45 9.25
C ALA A 8 -1.11 10.90 8.91
N GLU A 9 0.18 11.20 8.86
CA GLU A 9 0.70 12.47 8.38
C GLU A 9 1.34 12.26 7.00
N TYR A 10 0.94 13.08 6.02
CA TYR A 10 1.56 13.04 4.70
C TYR A 10 3.01 13.49 4.82
N GLU A 11 3.94 12.68 4.33
CA GLU A 11 5.36 12.98 4.34
C GLU A 11 5.78 13.56 2.98
N CYS A 12 5.62 12.78 1.92
CA CYS A 12 6.05 13.14 0.56
C CYS A 12 5.44 12.20 -0.49
N ASN A 13 5.70 12.51 -1.76
CA ASN A 13 5.54 11.56 -2.85
C ASN A 13 6.80 10.71 -2.96
N GLY A 14 6.62 9.40 -3.10
CA GLY A 14 7.71 8.42 -3.25
C GLY A 14 7.65 7.74 -4.61
N LYS A 15 8.83 7.32 -5.09
CA LYS A 15 9.00 6.47 -6.26
C LYS A 15 9.59 5.13 -5.83
N LEU A 16 8.94 4.05 -6.22
CA LEU A 16 9.40 2.67 -6.05
C LEU A 16 9.90 2.14 -7.39
N ASP A 17 11.22 2.00 -7.50
CA ASP A 17 11.89 1.51 -8.71
C ASP A 17 11.88 -0.01 -8.81
N ASN A 18 11.84 -0.53 -10.05
CA ASN A 18 11.78 -1.95 -10.41
C ASN A 18 10.48 -2.66 -9.99
N PHE A 19 9.38 -1.92 -9.91
CA PHE A 19 8.04 -2.45 -9.68
C PHE A 19 7.04 -1.89 -10.69
N ARG A 20 5.96 -2.65 -10.94
CA ARG A 20 4.80 -2.21 -11.72
C ARG A 20 3.52 -2.35 -10.90
N LEU A 21 2.61 -1.39 -11.05
CA LEU A 21 1.25 -1.47 -10.51
C LEU A 21 0.41 -2.50 -11.30
N GLU A 22 -0.28 -3.37 -10.58
CA GLU A 22 -1.16 -4.39 -11.12
C GLU A 22 -2.49 -4.41 -10.35
N PHE A 23 -3.57 -4.80 -11.03
CA PHE A 23 -4.85 -5.05 -10.39
C PHE A 23 -5.14 -6.55 -10.42
N ALA A 24 -4.97 -7.21 -9.28
CA ALA A 24 -5.08 -8.66 -9.15
C ALA A 24 -6.05 -9.05 -8.03
N ASN A 25 -6.54 -10.29 -8.08
CA ASN A 25 -7.46 -10.91 -7.12
C ASN A 25 -8.82 -10.20 -6.99
N TYR A 26 -9.91 -10.95 -7.08
CA TYR A 26 -11.24 -10.37 -6.90
C TYR A 26 -11.53 -10.10 -5.43
N SER A 27 -11.79 -8.84 -5.09
CA SER A 27 -12.27 -8.44 -3.78
C SER A 27 -13.79 -8.34 -3.78
N GLN A 28 -14.44 -9.07 -2.86
CA GLN A 28 -15.86 -8.89 -2.62
C GLN A 28 -16.18 -7.50 -2.08
N ARG A 29 -15.27 -6.88 -1.32
CA ARG A 29 -15.47 -5.53 -0.76
C ARG A 29 -15.53 -4.47 -1.85
N TRP A 30 -14.67 -4.59 -2.86
CA TRP A 30 -14.58 -3.62 -3.96
C TRP A 30 -15.33 -4.05 -5.22
N GLN A 31 -15.88 -5.29 -5.24
CA GLN A 31 -16.49 -5.92 -6.41
C GLN A 31 -15.58 -5.86 -7.65
N GLY A 32 -14.27 -5.98 -7.44
CA GLY A 32 -13.26 -5.75 -8.47
C GLY A 32 -11.87 -6.16 -8.01
N ALA A 33 -10.89 -5.97 -8.89
CA ALA A 33 -9.50 -6.33 -8.63
C ALA A 33 -8.82 -5.37 -7.64
N LEU A 34 -7.97 -5.89 -6.77
CA LEU A 34 -7.22 -5.10 -5.80
C LEU A 34 -5.90 -4.61 -6.38
N ALA A 35 -5.47 -3.40 -6.00
CA ALA A 35 -4.16 -2.89 -6.38
C ALA A 35 -3.04 -3.67 -5.67
N THR A 36 -2.01 -4.07 -6.41
CA THR A 36 -0.79 -4.67 -5.88
C THR A 36 0.41 -4.18 -6.70
N VAL A 37 1.62 -4.43 -6.21
CA VAL A 37 2.84 -4.22 -6.99
C VAL A 37 3.51 -5.55 -7.29
N ILE A 38 4.08 -5.68 -8.48
CA ILE A 38 4.90 -6.83 -8.89
C ILE A 38 6.29 -6.35 -9.28
N GLU A 39 7.32 -7.14 -8.98
CA GLU A 39 8.69 -6.85 -9.41
C GLU A 39 8.78 -6.89 -10.94
N GLU A 40 9.29 -5.81 -11.53
CA GLU A 40 9.51 -5.71 -12.97
C GLU A 40 10.64 -4.70 -13.24
N GLN A 41 11.79 -5.20 -13.71
CA GLN A 41 12.99 -4.37 -13.91
C GLN A 41 12.73 -3.21 -14.88
N GLY A 42 13.17 -2.01 -14.50
CA GLY A 42 13.02 -0.81 -15.33
C GLY A 42 11.61 -0.20 -15.33
N LYS A 43 10.69 -0.69 -14.49
CA LYS A 43 9.41 -0.05 -14.20
C LYS A 43 9.48 0.77 -12.92
N GLU A 44 8.51 1.66 -12.74
CA GLU A 44 8.37 2.47 -11.54
C GLU A 44 6.91 2.60 -11.12
N VAL A 45 6.67 2.69 -9.81
CA VAL A 45 5.39 3.02 -9.21
C VAL A 45 5.55 4.26 -8.36
N TRP A 46 4.64 5.22 -8.54
CA TRP A 46 4.56 6.41 -7.71
C TRP A 46 3.44 6.27 -6.68
N GLY A 47 3.67 6.81 -5.48
CA GLY A 47 2.69 6.80 -4.40
C GLY A 47 2.96 7.86 -3.36
N CYS A 48 2.11 7.90 -2.33
CA CYS A 48 2.30 8.77 -1.18
C CYS A 48 2.97 7.99 -0.04
N VAL A 49 3.96 8.61 0.59
CA VAL A 49 4.57 8.13 1.84
C VAL A 49 3.87 8.81 3.00
N TRP A 50 3.43 7.99 3.96
CA TRP A 50 2.74 8.46 5.16
C TRP A 50 3.57 8.11 6.38
N ARG A 51 3.78 9.09 7.26
CA ARG A 51 4.35 8.85 8.58
C ARG A 51 3.24 8.41 9.53
N MET A 52 3.51 7.34 10.26
CA MET A 52 2.56 6.72 11.19
C MET A 52 3.26 6.41 12.52
N PRO A 53 2.62 6.68 13.66
CA PRO A 53 3.08 6.15 14.95
C PRO A 53 3.07 4.61 14.94
N ASN A 54 4.10 3.98 15.52
CA ASN A 54 4.26 2.52 15.52
C ASN A 54 3.12 1.76 16.19
N GLU A 55 2.41 2.38 17.14
CA GLU A 55 1.23 1.82 17.80
C GLU A 55 0.10 1.44 16.81
N TYR A 56 0.08 2.02 15.61
CA TYR A 56 -0.91 1.69 14.57
C TYR A 56 -0.47 0.53 13.66
N SER A 57 0.74 -0.02 13.80
CA SER A 57 1.30 -1.09 12.97
C SER A 57 0.33 -2.29 12.84
N ASP A 58 -0.17 -2.79 13.96
CA ASP A 58 -1.02 -3.99 13.95
C ASP A 58 -2.37 -3.72 13.25
N SER A 59 -2.94 -2.53 13.47
CA SER A 59 -4.19 -2.12 12.81
C SER A 59 -4.04 -1.86 11.30
N LEU A 60 -2.82 -1.56 10.84
CA LEU A 60 -2.49 -1.49 9.41
C LEU A 60 -2.43 -2.89 8.82
N ASP A 61 -1.76 -3.83 9.49
CA ASP A 61 -1.67 -5.22 9.03
C ASP A 61 -3.06 -5.89 8.96
N GLU A 62 -3.96 -5.58 9.90
CA GLU A 62 -5.36 -6.04 9.84
C GLU A 62 -6.14 -5.50 8.62
N GLN A 63 -5.84 -4.26 8.21
CA GLN A 63 -6.50 -3.64 7.05
C GLN A 63 -5.97 -4.21 5.72
N GLU A 64 -4.67 -4.50 5.67
CA GLU A 64 -3.98 -5.05 4.51
C GLU A 64 -3.93 -6.60 4.54
N LYS A 65 -4.87 -7.24 5.23
CA LYS A 65 -4.93 -8.69 5.33
C LYS A 65 -4.99 -9.34 3.94
N GLY A 66 -3.94 -10.08 3.59
CA GLY A 66 -3.75 -10.68 2.27
C GLY A 66 -2.57 -10.11 1.48
N TYR A 67 -1.99 -9.00 1.95
CA TYR A 67 -0.71 -8.48 1.49
C TYR A 67 0.42 -8.91 2.43
N HIS A 68 1.64 -8.89 1.91
CA HIS A 68 2.86 -9.10 2.69
C HIS A 68 3.68 -7.82 2.66
N ARG A 69 4.34 -7.51 3.79
CA ARG A 69 5.30 -6.40 3.83
C ARG A 69 6.46 -6.71 2.87
N LEU A 70 6.82 -5.73 2.04
CA LEU A 70 8.05 -5.79 1.29
C LEU A 70 9.20 -5.68 2.29
N MET A 71 9.95 -6.77 2.45
CA MET A 71 11.17 -6.80 3.23
C MET A 71 12.31 -6.38 2.29
N GLY A 72 13.10 -5.40 2.71
CA GLY A 72 14.28 -4.93 1.95
C GLY A 72 15.47 -5.86 2.08
#